data_AF-A0A843EK87-F1
#
_entry.id   AF-A0A843EK87-F1
#
_cell.length_a   1.000
_cell.length_b   1.000
_cell.length_c   1.000
_cell.angle_alpha   90.00
_cell.angle_beta   90.00
_cell.angle_gamma   90.00
#
_symmetry.space_group_name_H-M   'P 1'
#
loop_
_entity.id
_entity.type
_entity.pdbx_description
1 polymer ?
#
loop_
_entity_poly.entity_id
_entity_poly.type
_entity_poly.pdbx_seq_one_letter_code
_entity_poly.pdbx_strand_id
1 'polypeptide(L)'
;MAILKPEELKEKFDDPWIAPYEKVITMADGDIVELIEYHPCPSGSNWLLYQYQHSSELIIDAKRDGNKHTYLCKVGKKPIDLKASINAAGIEEVAIDEEAKEVKVTHGGLAGAGVGAGMCRGMGEGVKYVDVLEVGGGSKEGKATVVTPKYEKLVIGIDDTDVKDA
;
A
#
# COMPACT_ATOMS: atom_id res chain seq x y z
N MET A 1 -8.48 -19.10 0.67
CA MET A 1 -7.43 -18.24 0.08
C MET A 1 -7.71 -18.12 -1.40
N ALA A 2 -7.65 -16.90 -1.94
CA ALA A 2 -8.00 -16.61 -3.32
C ALA A 2 -7.05 -15.55 -3.87
N ILE A 3 -6.50 -15.79 -5.06
CA ILE A 3 -5.72 -14.82 -5.81
C ILE A 3 -6.67 -14.14 -6.79
N LEU A 4 -6.72 -12.80 -6.77
CA LEU A 4 -7.58 -12.00 -7.64
C LEU A 4 -6.74 -10.96 -8.40
N LYS A 5 -6.89 -10.90 -9.71
CA LYS A 5 -6.30 -9.86 -10.56
C LYS A 5 -7.12 -8.56 -10.50
N PRO A 6 -6.54 -7.41 -10.85
CA PRO A 6 -7.24 -6.12 -10.84
C PRO A 6 -8.58 -6.13 -11.61
N GLU A 7 -8.64 -6.84 -12.73
CA GLU A 7 -9.82 -6.95 -13.60
C GLU A 7 -10.91 -7.77 -12.93
N GLU A 8 -10.55 -8.91 -12.32
CA GLU A 8 -11.47 -9.75 -11.56
C GLU A 8 -12.00 -9.00 -10.32
N LEU A 9 -11.18 -8.15 -9.70
CA LEU A 9 -11.61 -7.29 -8.60
C LEU A 9 -12.63 -6.25 -9.07
N LYS A 10 -12.38 -5.59 -10.20
CA LYS A 10 -13.30 -4.59 -10.78
C LYS A 10 -14.63 -5.22 -11.19
N GLU A 11 -14.62 -6.42 -11.76
CA GLU A 11 -15.84 -7.15 -12.10
C GLU A 11 -16.62 -7.59 -10.87
N LYS A 12 -15.92 -7.99 -9.81
CA LYS A 12 -16.54 -8.51 -8.58
C LYS A 12 -17.06 -7.41 -7.65
N PHE A 13 -16.44 -6.24 -7.66
CA PHE A 13 -16.73 -5.15 -6.74
C PHE A 13 -16.98 -3.85 -7.53
N ASP A 14 -18.22 -3.70 -8.01
CA ASP A 14 -18.69 -2.54 -8.79
C ASP A 14 -19.71 -1.67 -8.00
N ASP A 15 -19.72 -1.80 -6.67
CA ASP A 15 -20.59 -0.99 -5.83
C ASP A 15 -20.13 0.49 -5.83
N PRO A 16 -21.06 1.47 -5.77
CA PRO A 16 -20.73 2.89 -5.80
C PRO A 16 -19.90 3.39 -4.60
N TRP A 17 -19.74 2.54 -3.58
CA TRP A 17 -18.99 2.81 -2.36
C TRP A 17 -17.54 2.32 -2.43
N ILE A 18 -17.18 1.60 -3.49
CA ILE A 18 -15.80 1.16 -3.75
C ILE A 18 -15.02 2.34 -4.28
N ALA A 19 -13.89 2.63 -3.63
CA ALA A 19 -12.99 3.71 -4.00
C ALA A 19 -11.65 3.10 -4.43
N PRO A 20 -11.51 2.67 -5.70
CA PRO A 20 -10.28 2.06 -6.18
C PRO A 20 -9.14 3.08 -6.18
N TYR A 21 -7.94 2.62 -5.88
CA TYR A 21 -6.75 3.46 -5.98
C TYR A 21 -6.45 3.69 -7.45
N GLU A 22 -5.94 4.87 -7.81
CA GLU A 22 -5.56 5.14 -9.20
C GLU A 22 -4.35 4.28 -9.58
N LYS A 23 -3.36 4.22 -8.69
CA LYS A 23 -2.08 3.57 -8.93
C LYS A 23 -1.38 3.15 -7.64
N VAL A 24 -0.72 2.00 -7.66
CA VAL A 24 0.12 1.48 -6.58
C VAL A 24 1.46 1.06 -7.18
N ILE A 25 2.56 1.60 -6.63
CA ILE A 25 3.92 1.36 -7.11
C ILE A 25 4.78 1.02 -5.90
N THR A 26 5.63 0.02 -6.02
CA THR A 26 6.67 -0.25 -5.03
C THR A 26 8.03 -0.17 -5.69
N MET A 27 8.97 0.46 -5.00
CA MET A 27 10.39 0.37 -5.34
C MET A 27 11.13 -0.20 -4.14
N ALA A 28 12.15 -1.00 -4.39
CA ALA A 28 12.91 -1.63 -3.32
C ALA A 28 14.42 -1.40 -3.50
N ASP A 29 15.09 -1.12 -2.40
CA ASP A 29 16.55 -1.03 -2.29
C ASP A 29 16.99 -1.71 -0.98
N GLY A 30 17.68 -2.84 -1.10
CA GLY A 30 18.03 -3.68 0.05
C GLY A 30 16.79 -4.14 0.84
N ASP A 31 16.75 -3.83 2.15
CA ASP A 31 15.64 -4.14 3.05
C ASP A 31 14.62 -3.00 3.20
N ILE A 32 14.69 -2.00 2.32
CA ILE A 32 13.80 -0.83 2.31
C ILE A 32 12.90 -0.87 1.07
N VAL A 33 11.61 -0.63 1.29
CA VAL A 33 10.59 -0.55 0.24
C VAL A 33 9.91 0.82 0.33
N GLU A 34 9.96 1.58 -0.76
CA GLU A 34 9.12 2.77 -0.93
C GLU A 34 7.81 2.36 -1.61
N LEU A 35 6.70 2.45 -0.90
CA LEU A 35 5.34 2.22 -1.38
C LEU A 35 4.70 3.56 -1.73
N ILE A 36 4.35 3.74 -3.00
CA ILE A 36 3.63 4.91 -3.51
C ILE A 36 2.21 4.49 -3.87
N GLU A 37 1.24 5.23 -3.34
CA GLU A 37 -0.19 4.98 -3.57
C GLU A 37 -0.88 6.28 -3.98
N TYR A 38 -1.68 6.22 -5.05
CA TYR A 38 -2.52 7.35 -5.47
C TYR A 38 -3.95 7.10 -4.99
N HIS A 39 -4.28 7.73 -3.87
CA HIS A 39 -5.53 7.55 -3.13
C HIS A 39 -6.70 8.30 -3.82
N PRO A 40 -7.88 7.69 -4.00
CA PRO A 40 -9.00 8.30 -4.73
C PRO A 40 -9.65 9.50 -4.01
N CYS A 41 -9.44 9.61 -2.69
CA CYS A 41 -9.97 10.70 -1.88
C CYS A 41 -8.84 11.47 -1.19
N PRO A 42 -8.39 12.63 -1.71
CA PRO A 42 -7.29 13.39 -1.12
C PRO A 42 -7.55 13.79 0.33
N SER A 43 -8.75 14.30 0.64
CA SER A 43 -9.11 14.87 1.95
C SER A 43 -9.28 13.83 3.05
N GLY A 44 -9.96 12.70 2.76
CA GLY A 44 -10.20 11.62 3.74
C GLY A 44 -8.97 10.77 4.04
N SER A 45 -7.93 10.88 3.21
CA SER A 45 -6.75 10.03 3.28
C SER A 45 -5.77 10.34 4.42
N ASN A 46 -5.95 11.48 5.10
CA ASN A 46 -5.11 11.87 6.25
C ASN A 46 -5.27 10.91 7.43
N TRP A 47 -6.50 10.40 7.63
CA TRP A 47 -6.75 9.37 8.63
C TRP A 47 -5.97 8.10 8.30
N LEU A 48 -5.92 7.72 7.03
CA LEU A 48 -5.25 6.51 6.57
C LEU A 48 -3.73 6.58 6.78
N LEU A 49 -3.11 7.70 6.42
CA LEU A 49 -1.69 7.95 6.63
C LEU A 49 -1.32 7.85 8.13
N TYR A 50 -2.06 8.57 8.99
CA TYR A 50 -1.86 8.53 10.43
C TYR A 50 -2.03 7.13 11.01
N GLN A 51 -3.12 6.44 10.65
CA GLN A 51 -3.42 5.10 11.16
C GLN A 51 -2.35 4.09 10.76
N TYR A 52 -1.96 4.10 9.49
CA TYR A 52 -0.95 3.17 8.99
C TYR A 52 0.39 3.43 9.67
N GLN A 53 0.85 4.68 9.72
CA GLN A 53 2.09 5.05 10.40
C GLN A 53 2.07 4.72 11.90
N HIS A 54 0.93 4.91 12.56
CA HIS A 54 0.78 4.62 13.98
C HIS A 54 0.73 3.12 14.28
N SER A 55 0.07 2.34 13.43
CA SER A 55 -0.24 0.92 13.68
C SER A 55 0.83 -0.03 13.14
N SER A 56 1.65 0.42 12.19
CA SER A 56 2.57 -0.45 11.44
C SER A 56 4.01 -0.15 11.85
N GLU A 57 4.61 -1.01 12.68
CA GLU A 57 6.02 -0.90 13.09
C GLU A 57 7.00 -0.94 11.91
N LEU A 58 6.57 -1.49 10.77
CA LEU A 58 7.38 -1.58 9.56
C LEU A 58 7.50 -0.23 8.84
N ILE A 59 6.63 0.75 9.11
CA ILE A 59 6.67 2.06 8.45
C ILE A 59 7.67 2.97 9.18
N ILE A 60 8.72 3.35 8.46
CA ILE A 60 9.79 4.25 8.93
C ILE A 60 9.36 5.70 8.78
N ASP A 61 8.78 6.03 7.63
CA ASP A 61 8.30 7.38 7.30
C ASP A 61 7.04 7.29 6.45
N ALA A 62 6.16 8.28 6.61
CA ALA A 62 4.94 8.38 5.84
C ALA A 62 4.66 9.84 5.50
N LYS A 63 4.47 10.13 4.22
CA LYS A 63 4.19 11.48 3.72
C LYS A 63 3.07 11.48 2.71
N ARG A 64 2.38 12.62 2.62
CA ARG A 64 1.33 12.87 1.64
C ARG A 64 1.63 14.14 0.86
N ASP A 65 1.42 14.05 -0.45
CA ASP A 65 1.46 15.16 -1.40
C ASP A 65 0.22 15.08 -2.30
N GLY A 66 -0.80 15.88 -2.00
CA GLY A 66 -2.11 15.78 -2.65
C GLY A 66 -2.78 14.41 -2.42
N ASN A 67 -3.05 13.68 -3.50
CA ASN A 67 -3.59 12.33 -3.49
C ASN A 67 -2.52 11.23 -3.39
N LYS A 68 -1.23 11.59 -3.51
CA LYS A 68 -0.12 10.65 -3.45
C LYS A 68 0.30 10.43 -2.00
N HIS A 69 0.25 9.18 -1.56
CA HIS A 69 0.85 8.69 -0.33
C HIS A 69 2.19 8.06 -0.64
N THR A 70 3.14 8.26 0.25
CA THR A 70 4.43 7.58 0.20
C THR A 70 4.73 7.03 1.57
N TYR A 71 4.90 5.72 1.65
CA TYR A 71 5.34 5.01 2.85
C TYR A 71 6.73 4.46 2.58
N LEU A 72 7.67 4.77 3.48
CA LEU A 72 8.97 4.12 3.51
C LEU A 72 8.88 2.98 4.52
N CYS A 73 8.97 1.75 4.05
CA CYS A 73 8.77 0.55 4.85
C CYS A 73 10.05 -0.27 4.95
N LYS A 74 10.24 -0.92 6.10
CA LYS A 74 11.23 -1.98 6.27
C LYS A 74 10.64 -3.33 5.89
N VAL A 75 11.42 -4.17 5.21
CA VAL A 75 11.08 -5.57 4.95
C VAL A 75 11.01 -6.33 6.27
N GLY A 76 9.94 -7.12 6.45
CA GLY A 76 9.73 -7.92 7.64
C GLY A 76 8.25 -8.20 7.91
N LYS A 77 7.99 -8.88 9.01
CA LYS A 77 6.64 -9.22 9.49
C LYS A 77 6.49 -8.80 10.95
N LYS A 78 5.47 -7.99 11.24
CA LYS A 78 5.15 -7.49 12.58
C LYS A 78 3.64 -7.52 12.78
N PRO A 79 3.14 -8.25 13.78
CA PRO A 79 1.70 -8.29 14.05
C PRO A 79 1.20 -6.91 14.44
N ILE A 80 -0.02 -6.57 14.03
CA ILE A 80 -0.71 -5.35 14.43
C ILE A 80 -1.72 -5.72 15.51
N ASP A 81 -1.70 -5.04 16.65
CA ASP A 81 -2.67 -5.24 17.74
C ASP A 81 -4.00 -4.53 17.41
N LEU A 82 -4.75 -5.03 16.44
CA LEU A 82 -5.92 -4.34 15.89
C LEU A 82 -7.00 -4.05 16.94
N LYS A 83 -7.26 -2.76 17.21
CA LYS A 83 -8.32 -2.30 18.11
C LYS A 83 -9.17 -1.22 17.47
N ALA A 84 -10.48 -1.46 17.48
CA ALA A 84 -11.46 -0.54 16.93
C ALA A 84 -11.26 0.88 17.49
N SER A 85 -11.30 1.87 16.59
CA SER A 85 -11.11 3.30 16.89
C SER A 85 -9.71 3.73 17.36
N ILE A 86 -8.75 2.80 17.51
CA ILE A 86 -7.38 3.13 17.94
C ILE A 86 -6.40 2.87 16.79
N ASN A 87 -6.25 1.60 16.42
CA ASN A 87 -5.39 1.08 15.36
C ASN A 87 -6.20 0.08 14.53
N ALA A 88 -7.02 0.62 13.64
CA ALA A 88 -8.02 -0.16 12.92
C ALA A 88 -7.48 -0.82 11.65
N ALA A 89 -6.33 -0.37 11.14
CA ALA A 89 -5.69 -0.91 9.95
C ALA A 89 -4.19 -0.55 9.89
N GLY A 90 -3.42 -1.34 9.14
CA GLY A 90 -2.01 -1.08 8.88
C GLY A 90 -1.36 -2.13 7.97
N ILE A 91 -0.03 -2.09 7.91
CA ILE A 91 0.84 -3.02 7.18
C ILE A 91 1.46 -4.01 8.18
N GLU A 92 1.12 -5.28 8.04
CA GLU A 92 1.58 -6.37 8.90
C GLU A 92 2.84 -7.03 8.36
N GLU A 93 3.00 -7.05 7.04
CA GLU A 93 4.15 -7.67 6.38
C GLU A 93 4.54 -6.92 5.12
N VAL A 94 5.85 -6.78 4.92
CA VAL A 94 6.46 -6.33 3.66
C VAL A 94 7.51 -7.36 3.30
N ALA A 95 7.38 -7.96 2.12
CA ALA A 95 8.31 -8.97 1.63
C ALA A 95 8.71 -8.66 0.18
N ILE A 96 9.95 -9.02 -0.17
CA ILE A 96 10.47 -8.94 -1.52
C ILE A 96 10.70 -10.37 -2.02
N ASP A 97 10.17 -10.66 -3.20
CA ASP A 97 10.39 -11.90 -3.93
C ASP A 97 11.37 -11.62 -5.07
N GLU A 98 12.64 -11.95 -4.84
CA GLU A 98 13.72 -11.67 -5.81
C GLU A 98 13.60 -12.51 -7.08
N GLU A 99 13.09 -13.74 -6.98
CA GLU A 99 12.93 -14.63 -8.13
C GLU A 99 11.79 -14.15 -9.03
N ALA A 100 10.63 -13.84 -8.44
CA ALA A 100 9.47 -13.33 -9.17
C ALA A 100 9.58 -11.83 -9.55
N LYS A 101 10.56 -11.12 -8.98
CA LYS A 101 10.70 -9.66 -9.04
C LYS A 101 9.43 -8.95 -8.58
N GLU A 102 8.95 -9.33 -7.39
CA GLU A 102 7.72 -8.81 -6.80
C GLU A 102 7.96 -8.20 -5.42
N VAL A 103 7.13 -7.23 -5.07
CA VAL A 103 6.99 -6.75 -3.70
C VAL A 103 5.59 -7.08 -3.21
N LYS A 104 5.52 -7.67 -2.03
CA LYS A 104 4.30 -8.15 -1.37
C LYS A 104 4.07 -7.31 -0.12
N VAL A 105 2.95 -6.59 -0.07
CA VAL A 105 2.56 -5.76 1.08
C VAL A 105 1.27 -6.32 1.66
N THR A 106 1.32 -6.85 2.88
CA THR A 106 0.16 -7.40 3.57
C THR A 106 -0.51 -6.35 4.42
N HIS A 107 -1.75 -6.04 4.06
CA HIS A 107 -2.61 -5.11 4.78
C HIS A 107 -3.51 -5.90 5.73
N GLY A 108 -3.59 -5.45 6.98
CA GLY A 108 -4.49 -5.97 8.01
C GLY A 108 -5.45 -4.89 8.51
N GLY A 109 -6.66 -5.28 8.91
CA GLY A 109 -7.59 -4.33 9.53
C GLY A 109 -8.96 -4.90 9.91
N LEU A 110 -9.67 -4.17 10.78
CA LEU A 110 -11.02 -4.48 11.27
C LEU A 110 -12.10 -3.81 10.39
N ALA A 111 -13.38 -4.17 10.59
CA ALA A 111 -14.53 -3.50 9.97
C ALA A 111 -14.50 -3.44 8.43
N GLY A 112 -13.88 -4.44 7.81
CA GLY A 112 -13.66 -4.44 6.37
C GLY A 112 -12.52 -3.53 5.92
N ALA A 113 -11.84 -2.83 6.81
CA ALA A 113 -10.65 -2.04 6.48
C ALA A 113 -9.51 -2.93 6.00
N GLY A 114 -9.31 -4.14 6.54
CA GLY A 114 -8.26 -5.04 6.05
C GLY A 114 -8.52 -5.54 4.63
N VAL A 115 -9.68 -6.14 4.39
CA VAL A 115 -10.08 -6.65 3.07
C VAL A 115 -10.30 -5.49 2.09
N GLY A 116 -11.05 -4.46 2.48
CA GLY A 116 -11.36 -3.29 1.66
C GLY A 116 -10.12 -2.46 1.31
N ALA A 117 -9.17 -2.30 2.23
CA ALA A 117 -7.88 -1.67 1.92
C ALA A 117 -7.10 -2.48 0.90
N GLY A 118 -7.11 -3.81 1.00
CA GLY A 118 -6.47 -4.70 0.03
C GLY A 118 -7.17 -4.70 -1.33
N MET A 119 -8.51 -4.76 -1.37
CA MET A 119 -9.27 -4.81 -2.62
C MET A 119 -9.23 -3.46 -3.37
N CYS A 120 -9.40 -2.34 -2.67
CA CYS A 120 -9.37 -1.01 -3.30
C CYS A 120 -7.97 -0.69 -3.86
N ARG A 121 -6.90 -1.05 -3.13
CA ARG A 121 -5.52 -0.99 -3.66
C ARG A 121 -5.35 -1.93 -4.84
N GLY A 122 -5.90 -3.13 -4.73
CA GLY A 122 -5.80 -4.20 -5.71
C GLY A 122 -6.29 -3.86 -7.11
N MET A 123 -7.21 -2.90 -7.23
CA MET A 123 -7.76 -2.43 -8.51
C MET A 123 -6.88 -1.37 -9.20
N GLY A 124 -5.88 -0.82 -8.48
CA GLY A 124 -5.04 0.26 -8.99
C GLY A 124 -4.04 -0.19 -10.03
N GLU A 125 -3.66 0.74 -10.92
CA GLU A 125 -2.60 0.51 -11.89
C GLU A 125 -1.30 0.11 -11.17
N GLY A 126 -0.55 -0.85 -11.73
CA GLY A 126 0.71 -1.31 -11.15
C GLY A 126 0.58 -2.51 -10.19
N VAL A 127 -0.64 -2.90 -9.80
CA VAL A 127 -0.88 -4.16 -9.07
C VAL A 127 -0.89 -5.34 -10.06
N LYS A 128 -0.21 -6.44 -9.70
CA LYS A 128 -0.25 -7.71 -10.44
C LYS A 128 -1.45 -8.55 -10.02
N TYR A 129 -1.64 -8.70 -8.72
CA TYR A 129 -2.73 -9.45 -8.10
C TYR A 129 -2.82 -9.14 -6.61
N VAL A 130 -3.92 -9.57 -5.99
CA VAL A 130 -4.13 -9.58 -4.55
C VAL A 130 -4.32 -11.00 -4.06
N ASP A 131 -3.60 -11.38 -3.01
CA ASP A 131 -3.81 -12.64 -2.30
C ASP A 131 -4.67 -12.40 -1.06
N VAL A 132 -5.88 -12.96 -1.05
CA VAL A 132 -6.83 -12.85 0.05
C VAL A 132 -6.54 -13.93 1.08
N LEU A 133 -5.90 -13.52 2.17
CA LEU A 133 -5.49 -14.40 3.28
C LEU A 133 -6.66 -14.68 4.21
N GLU A 134 -7.38 -13.64 4.62
CA GLU A 134 -8.47 -13.73 5.58
C GLU A 134 -9.61 -12.76 5.23
N VAL A 135 -10.82 -13.30 5.07
CA VAL A 135 -12.01 -12.50 4.78
C VAL A 135 -12.65 -12.07 6.10
N GLY A 136 -12.37 -10.83 6.50
CA GLY A 136 -12.93 -10.17 7.68
C GLY A 136 -14.20 -9.37 7.40
N GLY A 137 -14.73 -8.73 8.44
CA GLY A 137 -15.93 -7.88 8.38
C GLY A 137 -16.50 -7.57 9.76
N GLY A 138 -17.03 -6.36 9.96
CA GLY A 138 -17.52 -5.91 11.28
C GLY A 138 -16.40 -5.90 12.32
N SER A 139 -16.48 -6.72 13.37
CA SER A 139 -15.42 -6.83 14.38
C SER A 139 -14.33 -7.85 14.06
N LYS A 140 -14.40 -8.53 12.91
CA LYS A 140 -13.42 -9.56 12.52
C LYS A 140 -12.28 -8.96 11.70
N GLU A 141 -11.08 -9.45 11.96
CA GLU A 141 -9.88 -9.13 11.20
C GLU A 141 -10.00 -9.61 9.76
N GLY A 142 -9.52 -8.77 8.85
CA GLY A 142 -9.34 -9.11 7.45
C GLY A 142 -7.90 -8.86 7.05
N LYS A 143 -7.37 -9.71 6.17
CA LYS A 143 -5.98 -9.64 5.71
C LYS A 143 -5.89 -9.93 4.21
N ALA A 144 -5.15 -9.10 3.50
CA ALA A 144 -4.90 -9.27 2.08
C ALA A 144 -3.51 -8.75 1.71
N THR A 145 -2.83 -9.46 0.83
CA THR A 145 -1.52 -9.07 0.31
C THR A 145 -1.67 -8.47 -1.07
N VAL A 146 -1.28 -7.21 -1.24
CA VAL A 146 -1.21 -6.54 -2.54
C VAL A 146 0.16 -6.80 -3.13
N VAL A 147 0.20 -7.33 -4.35
CA VAL A 147 1.44 -7.69 -5.03
C VAL A 147 1.68 -6.80 -6.23
N THR A 148 2.87 -6.22 -6.30
CA THR A 148 3.30 -5.29 -7.36
C THR A 148 4.64 -5.75 -7.94
N PRO A 149 5.01 -5.35 -9.17
CA PRO A 149 6.37 -5.52 -9.67
C PRO A 149 7.37 -4.78 -8.77
N LYS A 150 8.54 -5.36 -8.57
CA LYS A 150 9.67 -4.69 -7.91
C LYS A 150 10.31 -3.71 -8.88
N TYR A 151 10.13 -2.41 -8.63
CA TYR A 151 10.86 -1.37 -9.37
C TYR A 151 12.11 -0.89 -8.62
N GLU A 152 12.96 -0.19 -9.34
CA GLU A 152 14.11 0.56 -8.81
C GLU A 152 13.88 2.05 -9.06
N LYS A 153 14.32 2.90 -8.13
CA LYS A 153 14.19 4.34 -8.24
C LYS A 153 15.51 4.97 -8.65
N LEU A 154 15.54 5.56 -9.84
CA LEU A 154 16.68 6.34 -10.32
C LEU A 154 16.42 7.83 -10.06
N VAL A 155 17.26 8.46 -9.24
CA VAL A 155 17.23 9.91 -8.99
C VAL A 155 18.38 10.57 -9.75
N ILE A 156 18.05 11.45 -10.70
CA ILE A 156 19.04 12.18 -11.50
C ILE A 156 18.97 13.65 -11.07
N GLY A 157 20.03 14.14 -10.45
CA GLY A 157 20.21 15.57 -10.19
C GLY A 157 20.97 16.20 -11.35
N ILE A 158 20.36 17.20 -11.98
CA ILE A 158 21.03 18.04 -12.98
C ILE A 158 21.14 19.42 -12.37
N ASP A 159 22.36 19.90 -12.20
CA ASP A 159 22.65 21.24 -11.72
C ASP A 159 23.32 22.02 -12.86
N ASP A 160 22.62 23.02 -13.38
CA ASP A 160 23.13 23.93 -14.42
C ASP A 160 23.41 25.29 -13.76
N THR A 161 24.50 25.33 -12.97
CA THR A 161 24.90 26.51 -12.20
C THR A 161 25.99 27.34 -12.87
N ASP A 162 26.40 27.00 -14.09
CA ASP A 162 27.39 27.77 -14.85
C ASP A 162 26.76 29.02 -15.48
N VAL A 163 27.05 30.19 -14.93
CA VAL A 163 26.89 31.47 -15.65
C VAL A 163 28.19 31.80 -16.38
N LYS A 164 28.13 31.90 -17.72
CA LYS A 164 29.30 32.07 -18.60
C LYS A 164 30.14 33.34 -18.35
N ASP A 165 29.64 34.33 -17.61
CA ASP A 165 30.21 35.69 -17.57
C ASP A 165 30.31 36.30 -16.15
N ALA A 166 30.56 35.49 -15.10
CA ALA A 166 30.82 35.99 -13.74
C ALA A 166 32.32 36.18 -13.44
#